data_AF-A0AAW0CQ31-F1
#
_entry.id   AF-A0AAW0CQ31-F1
#
_cell.length_a   1.000
_cell.length_b   1.000
_cell.length_c   1.000
_cell.angle_alpha   90.00
_cell.angle_beta   90.00
_cell.angle_gamma   90.00
#
_symmetry.space_group_name_H-M   'P 1'
#
loop_
_entity.id
_entity.type
_entity.pdbx_description
1 polymer ?
#
loop_
_entity_poly.entity_id
_entity_poly.type
_entity_poly.pdbx_seq_one_letter_code
_entity_poly.pdbx_strand_id
1 'polypeptide(L)'
;MVIFGESRSSCASNGSKQGSGTGNEIVSSPRLSTKVRDVKYKNNPKMTPYFSEEADGDFTSCEACKAHKGMAPVWGYKKSMRYILLTVIIAVSCVASPLGDYLSSAYHARCDSPIKRQEWRALSTTQKQEYIDAVRCLQGAESRTATSEGAKTRFDDFHSAHIDLADEVHLVGQFLVWHRFYLHLYETALRKECGYSGSQPYWDWTLDVKDGLSSFAASPLFDSTYGFGGNGANIPGYNGFFNNISDLPDWEYGGPGGGCIQDGPFASYNLSLGPGTLRTNHCITRWFTPVYLKTITTKRVTELFKFDNFEGFRIELEGTPITRHSKTHDGAHFAVGGEIGDRYSSPGDPLFYLHHANLDRIWWNWQMVKPSTRLYDISGRSTVDPPYRNVTLDFMLPTKSLGPEMPIRDMMDIHNKVLCYDYA
;
A
#
# COMPACT_ATOMS: atom_id res chain seq x y z
N MET A 1 18.72 -29.99 -44.92
CA MET A 1 19.91 -30.14 -45.79
C MET A 1 20.95 -29.15 -45.29
N VAL A 2 21.99 -29.68 -44.64
CA VAL A 2 23.37 -29.15 -44.44
C VAL A 2 23.50 -27.78 -43.72
N ILE A 3 23.93 -27.67 -42.45
CA ILE A 3 25.24 -27.95 -41.79
C ILE A 3 26.24 -26.77 -41.87
N PHE A 4 26.58 -26.25 -40.67
CA PHE A 4 27.86 -25.68 -40.17
C PHE A 4 28.47 -24.44 -40.86
N GLY A 5 29.28 -23.60 -40.21
CA GLY A 5 29.97 -23.78 -38.94
C GLY A 5 30.68 -22.53 -38.42
N GLU A 6 31.38 -22.78 -37.31
CA GLU A 6 32.22 -21.90 -36.51
C GLU A 6 33.41 -21.29 -37.27
N SER A 7 33.97 -20.18 -36.74
CA SER A 7 35.40 -20.16 -36.42
C SER A 7 35.74 -19.10 -35.37
N ARG A 8 36.60 -19.52 -34.44
CA ARG A 8 37.34 -18.71 -33.46
C ARG A 8 38.68 -18.25 -34.05
N SER A 9 39.24 -17.15 -33.53
CA SER A 9 40.68 -16.92 -33.17
C SER A 9 40.85 -15.42 -32.92
N SER A 10 41.13 -14.91 -31.72
CA SER A 10 42.37 -14.89 -30.91
C SER A 10 43.59 -14.27 -31.60
N CYS A 11 44.07 -13.12 -31.11
CA CYS A 11 45.42 -12.94 -30.53
C CYS A 11 45.67 -11.49 -30.05
N ALA A 12 46.39 -11.39 -28.93
CA ALA A 12 46.97 -10.20 -28.29
C ALA A 12 48.13 -9.60 -29.14
N SER A 13 48.80 -8.47 -28.88
CA SER A 13 49.26 -7.85 -27.62
C SER A 13 49.98 -6.50 -27.86
N ASN A 14 49.97 -5.63 -26.84
CA ASN A 14 51.03 -4.76 -26.28
C ASN A 14 51.61 -3.48 -26.96
N GLY A 15 51.67 -2.42 -26.12
CA GLY A 15 52.75 -1.41 -25.98
C GLY A 15 52.53 -0.06 -26.69
N SER A 16 52.86 1.14 -26.21
CA SER A 16 53.25 1.74 -24.91
C SER A 16 53.54 3.25 -25.13
N LYS A 17 53.33 4.08 -24.09
CA LYS A 17 53.96 5.40 -23.78
C LYS A 17 53.57 6.74 -24.47
N GLN A 18 53.10 7.64 -23.58
CA GLN A 18 53.47 9.06 -23.32
C GLN A 18 53.50 10.12 -24.44
N GLY A 19 52.83 11.26 -24.17
CA GLY A 19 53.12 12.55 -24.81
C GLY A 19 52.07 13.63 -24.52
N SER A 20 52.46 14.61 -23.72
CA SER A 20 51.75 15.87 -23.38
C SER A 20 51.63 16.84 -24.56
N GLY A 21 50.60 17.71 -24.56
CA GLY A 21 50.67 18.98 -25.34
C GLY A 21 49.33 19.58 -25.75
N THR A 22 49.04 20.73 -25.15
CA THR A 22 48.05 21.79 -25.44
C THR A 22 47.69 22.04 -26.92
N GLY A 23 46.43 22.40 -27.19
CA GLY A 23 46.05 23.09 -28.43
C GLY A 23 44.55 23.16 -28.65
N ASN A 24 43.95 24.32 -28.36
CA ASN A 24 42.61 24.70 -28.82
C ASN A 24 42.59 24.78 -30.35
N GLU A 25 41.71 24.04 -31.01
CA GLU A 25 41.21 24.41 -32.34
C GLU A 25 39.80 23.82 -32.52
N ILE A 26 38.81 24.73 -32.54
CA ILE A 26 37.42 24.45 -32.87
C ILE A 26 37.35 24.34 -34.39
N VAL A 27 37.20 23.12 -34.91
CA VAL A 27 36.90 22.84 -36.31
C VAL A 27 35.51 22.22 -36.42
N SER A 28 34.66 22.90 -37.18
CA SER A 28 33.28 22.56 -37.50
C SER A 28 33.16 21.50 -38.60
N SER A 29 32.37 20.44 -38.35
CA SER A 29 31.54 19.67 -39.31
C SER A 29 31.10 18.33 -38.72
N PRO A 30 30.17 17.56 -39.32
CA PRO A 30 28.87 17.92 -39.90
C PRO A 30 27.73 17.08 -39.27
N ARG A 31 26.48 17.44 -39.59
CA ARG A 31 25.27 16.69 -39.20
C ARG A 31 25.32 15.25 -39.68
N LEU A 32 25.13 14.30 -38.75
CA LEU A 32 24.77 12.92 -39.05
C LEU A 32 23.35 12.67 -38.55
N SER A 33 22.44 12.55 -39.51
CA SER A 33 21.08 12.10 -39.30
C SER A 33 21.09 10.59 -39.03
N THR A 34 20.54 10.18 -37.88
CA THR A 34 20.13 8.79 -37.66
C THR A 34 18.63 8.78 -37.40
N LYS A 35 17.92 8.08 -38.27
CA LYS A 35 16.47 7.84 -38.21
C LYS A 35 16.14 7.06 -36.95
N VAL A 36 15.44 7.69 -36.00
CA VAL A 36 14.71 6.98 -34.95
C VAL A 36 13.41 6.47 -35.57
N ARG A 37 13.13 5.17 -35.41
CA ARG A 37 11.86 4.57 -35.80
C ARG A 37 10.79 5.02 -34.81
N ASP A 38 9.73 5.64 -35.33
CA ASP A 38 8.52 6.00 -34.61
C ASP A 38 7.85 4.76 -34.00
N VAL A 39 7.88 4.64 -32.67
CA VAL A 39 6.94 3.80 -31.93
C VAL A 39 5.75 4.70 -31.59
N LYS A 40 4.64 4.50 -32.31
CA LYS A 40 3.37 5.18 -32.06
C LYS A 40 2.83 4.78 -30.69
N TYR A 41 2.89 5.69 -29.72
CA TYR A 41 2.05 5.63 -28.53
C TYR A 41 0.58 5.81 -28.95
N LYS A 42 -0.26 4.80 -28.67
CA LYS A 42 -1.72 4.96 -28.72
C LYS A 42 -2.13 5.80 -27.52
N ASN A 43 -2.63 7.00 -27.81
CA ASN A 43 -3.29 7.90 -26.87
C ASN A 43 -4.44 7.16 -26.16
N ASN A 44 -4.41 7.13 -24.83
CA ASN A 44 -5.58 6.87 -23.99
C ASN A 44 -6.11 8.22 -23.49
N PRO A 45 -7.43 8.47 -23.48
CA PRO A 45 -7.98 9.81 -23.34
C PRO A 45 -7.93 10.33 -21.90
N LYS A 46 -7.33 11.52 -21.77
CA LYS A 46 -7.45 12.55 -20.73
C LYS A 46 -8.49 12.30 -19.62
N MET A 47 -8.03 12.07 -18.40
CA MET A 47 -8.72 12.58 -17.21
C MET A 47 -8.37 14.06 -17.07
N THR A 48 -9.33 14.94 -17.34
CA THR A 48 -9.26 16.37 -17.02
C THR A 48 -9.59 16.58 -15.54
N PRO A 49 -8.77 17.30 -14.76
CA PRO A 49 -9.17 17.76 -13.44
C PRO A 49 -10.07 18.99 -13.60
N TYR A 50 -11.28 18.94 -13.04
CA TYR A 50 -12.10 20.12 -12.82
C TYR A 50 -11.45 20.94 -11.71
N PHE A 51 -10.79 22.03 -12.09
CA PHE A 51 -10.45 23.13 -11.19
C PHE A 51 -11.46 24.26 -11.43
N SER A 52 -12.22 24.60 -10.40
CA SER A 52 -12.80 25.92 -10.24
C SER A 52 -12.52 26.40 -8.82
N GLU A 53 -11.82 27.53 -8.73
CA GLU A 53 -11.73 28.32 -7.52
C GLU A 53 -13.14 28.77 -7.13
N GLU A 54 -13.55 28.51 -5.89
CA GLU A 54 -14.53 29.35 -5.20
C GLU A 54 -14.39 29.18 -3.69
N ALA A 55 -14.62 30.30 -3.02
CA ALA A 55 -14.30 30.59 -1.63
C ALA A 55 -15.29 29.96 -0.63
N ASP A 56 -14.88 30.02 0.63
CA ASP A 56 -15.61 29.64 1.84
C ASP A 56 -17.13 29.87 1.79
N GLY A 57 -17.91 28.84 2.15
CA GLY A 57 -19.36 28.93 2.28
C GLY A 57 -19.96 27.71 2.96
N ASP A 58 -20.41 27.93 4.18
CA ASP A 58 -21.22 27.07 5.05
C ASP A 58 -22.45 26.49 4.33
N PHE A 59 -22.77 25.19 4.51
CA PHE A 59 -24.03 24.62 4.01
C PHE A 59 -24.63 23.57 4.95
N THR A 60 -25.56 24.05 5.76
CA THR A 60 -26.77 23.34 6.17
C THR A 60 -27.71 23.08 4.96
N SER A 61 -28.26 21.86 4.92
CA SER A 61 -29.53 21.43 4.29
C SER A 61 -29.81 21.73 2.80
N CYS A 62 -30.10 20.70 2.01
CA CYS A 62 -31.23 20.75 1.06
C CYS A 62 -31.73 19.35 0.68
N GLU A 63 -32.97 19.06 1.10
CA GLU A 63 -33.84 18.02 0.52
C GLU A 63 -34.31 18.46 -0.87
N ALA A 64 -34.23 17.59 -1.88
CA ALA A 64 -35.25 17.43 -2.92
C ALA A 64 -34.77 16.45 -4.01
N CYS A 65 -35.43 15.28 -4.09
CA CYS A 65 -36.04 14.79 -5.33
C CYS A 65 -36.80 13.48 -5.07
N LYS A 66 -38.13 13.57 -5.04
CA LYS A 66 -39.07 12.45 -5.14
C LYS A 66 -39.71 12.44 -6.52
N ALA A 67 -40.04 11.22 -6.93
CA ALA A 67 -41.11 10.81 -7.85
C ALA A 67 -40.77 10.66 -9.35
N HIS A 68 -40.88 9.42 -9.84
CA HIS A 68 -41.83 9.08 -10.92
C HIS A 68 -42.23 7.59 -10.83
N LYS A 69 -43.54 7.35 -10.74
CA LYS A 69 -44.20 6.03 -10.85
C LYS A 69 -44.92 5.95 -12.20
N GLY A 70 -44.75 4.80 -12.86
CA GLY A 70 -45.82 4.01 -13.48
C GLY A 70 -46.35 4.40 -14.87
N MET A 71 -46.36 3.44 -15.80
CA MET A 71 -47.53 3.07 -16.62
C MET A 71 -47.26 1.83 -17.50
N ALA A 72 -48.17 0.86 -17.40
CA ALA A 72 -48.57 -0.18 -18.37
C ALA A 72 -50.12 -0.21 -18.30
N PRO A 73 -50.94 -0.74 -19.25
CA PRO A 73 -50.79 -2.04 -19.96
C PRO A 73 -51.40 -2.13 -21.40
N VAL A 74 -51.42 -3.33 -22.02
CA VAL A 74 -52.61 -4.07 -22.55
C VAL A 74 -52.26 -5.15 -23.63
N TRP A 75 -52.59 -6.40 -23.27
CA TRP A 75 -53.06 -7.64 -23.95
C TRP A 75 -52.80 -8.05 -25.42
N GLY A 76 -52.51 -9.37 -25.58
CA GLY A 76 -52.81 -10.21 -26.76
C GLY A 76 -52.64 -11.72 -26.46
N TYR A 77 -53.63 -12.55 -26.83
CA TYR A 77 -53.87 -13.95 -26.38
C TYR A 77 -53.55 -15.02 -27.45
N LYS A 78 -53.47 -16.30 -27.02
CA LYS A 78 -53.45 -17.62 -27.73
C LYS A 78 -52.03 -18.18 -28.02
N LYS A 79 -51.71 -19.48 -27.87
CA LYS A 79 -52.48 -20.74 -27.80
C LYS A 79 -51.62 -21.82 -27.12
N SER A 80 -52.28 -22.78 -26.47
CA SER A 80 -51.74 -23.86 -25.63
C SER A 80 -51.13 -25.03 -26.41
N MET A 81 -50.01 -25.59 -25.94
CA MET A 81 -49.59 -26.97 -26.23
C MET A 81 -48.88 -27.54 -25.00
N ARG A 82 -49.45 -28.61 -24.42
CA ARG A 82 -48.99 -29.25 -23.19
C ARG A 82 -47.94 -30.32 -23.52
N TYR A 83 -46.73 -30.17 -22.99
CA TYR A 83 -45.80 -31.28 -22.77
C TYR A 83 -45.70 -31.51 -21.27
N ILE A 84 -46.02 -32.72 -20.82
CA ILE A 84 -45.85 -33.15 -19.43
C ILE A 84 -44.37 -33.49 -19.25
N LEU A 85 -43.60 -32.59 -18.65
CA LEU A 85 -42.29 -32.92 -18.08
C LEU A 85 -42.52 -33.29 -16.60
N LEU A 86 -42.24 -34.54 -16.25
CA LEU A 86 -42.17 -34.99 -14.86
C LEU A 86 -40.90 -34.42 -14.23
N THR A 87 -41.03 -33.28 -13.55
CA THR A 87 -39.96 -32.74 -12.70
C THR A 87 -40.07 -33.37 -11.32
N VAL A 88 -39.13 -34.25 -10.97
CA VAL A 88 -38.95 -34.73 -9.61
C VAL A 88 -38.39 -33.56 -8.80
N ILE A 89 -39.22 -32.98 -7.93
CA ILE A 89 -38.76 -32.02 -6.92
C ILE A 89 -38.09 -32.82 -5.81
N ILE A 90 -36.77 -32.94 -5.87
CA ILE A 90 -35.99 -33.32 -4.68
C ILE A 90 -35.96 -32.06 -3.82
N ALA A 91 -36.78 -32.02 -2.78
CA ALA A 91 -36.63 -31.07 -1.70
C ALA A 91 -35.34 -31.40 -0.95
N VAL A 92 -34.22 -30.85 -1.40
CA VAL A 92 -33.01 -30.78 -0.59
C VAL A 92 -33.29 -29.73 0.47
N SER A 93 -33.77 -30.19 1.62
CA SER A 93 -33.72 -29.40 2.84
C SER A 93 -32.24 -29.09 3.08
N CYS A 94 -31.81 -27.85 2.85
CA CYS A 94 -30.54 -27.38 3.36
C CYS A 94 -30.65 -27.40 4.89
N VAL A 95 -30.29 -28.53 5.50
CA VAL A 95 -29.97 -28.56 6.92
C VAL A 95 -28.70 -27.72 7.02
N ALA A 96 -28.80 -26.51 7.57
CA ALA A 96 -27.64 -25.73 7.94
C ALA A 96 -26.77 -26.62 8.83
N SER A 97 -25.58 -27.00 8.34
CA SER A 97 -24.67 -27.84 9.11
C SER A 97 -24.27 -27.07 10.37
N PRO A 98 -24.45 -27.63 11.58
CA PRO A 98 -24.09 -26.97 12.84
C PRO A 98 -22.58 -26.66 12.94
N LEU A 99 -21.77 -27.24 12.05
CA LEU A 99 -20.34 -26.93 11.88
C LEU A 99 -20.08 -25.47 11.48
N GLY A 100 -20.94 -24.85 10.66
CA GLY A 100 -20.77 -23.46 10.22
C GLY A 100 -20.94 -22.47 11.39
N ASP A 101 -21.97 -22.69 12.20
CA ASP A 101 -22.25 -21.87 13.39
C ASP A 101 -21.21 -22.08 14.50
N TYR A 102 -20.69 -23.32 14.65
CA TYR A 102 -19.66 -23.63 15.63
C TYR A 102 -18.29 -23.02 15.28
N LEU A 103 -17.91 -23.06 14.00
CA LEU A 103 -16.68 -22.42 13.52
C LEU A 103 -16.79 -20.88 13.62
N SER A 104 -17.93 -20.30 13.21
CA SER A 104 -18.19 -18.86 13.38
C SER A 104 -18.14 -18.43 14.85
N SER A 105 -18.71 -19.23 15.77
CA SER A 105 -18.63 -18.99 17.22
C SER A 105 -17.22 -19.10 17.79
N ALA A 106 -16.35 -19.94 17.22
CA ALA A 106 -14.97 -20.08 17.67
C ALA A 106 -14.10 -18.87 17.27
N TYR A 107 -14.38 -18.24 16.14
CA TYR A 107 -13.66 -17.05 15.67
C TYR A 107 -14.00 -15.77 16.44
N HIS A 108 -15.25 -15.62 16.91
CA HIS A 108 -15.67 -14.51 17.77
C HIS A 108 -15.31 -14.70 19.25
N ALA A 109 -14.73 -15.84 19.62
CA ALA A 109 -14.27 -16.03 20.99
C ALA A 109 -13.12 -15.07 21.29
N ARG A 110 -13.14 -14.47 22.47
CA ARG A 110 -12.09 -13.57 22.93
C ARG A 110 -10.80 -14.36 23.18
N CYS A 111 -9.66 -13.75 22.86
CA CYS A 111 -8.36 -14.25 23.21
C CYS A 111 -8.03 -13.96 24.68
N ASP A 112 -7.35 -14.90 25.36
CA ASP A 112 -7.04 -14.78 26.78
C ASP A 112 -5.78 -13.95 27.04
N SER A 113 -4.87 -13.85 26.07
CA SER A 113 -3.55 -13.22 26.24
C SER A 113 -3.09 -12.52 24.96
N PRO A 114 -3.65 -11.34 24.65
CA PRO A 114 -3.27 -10.57 23.47
C PRO A 114 -1.82 -10.10 23.56
N ILE A 115 -1.05 -10.27 22.48
CA ILE A 115 0.30 -9.70 22.38
C ILE A 115 0.22 -8.18 22.20
N LYS A 116 1.16 -7.43 22.78
CA LYS A 116 1.13 -5.97 22.78
C LYS A 116 2.01 -5.36 21.69
N ARG A 117 1.37 -4.86 20.63
CA ARG A 117 2.01 -4.02 19.60
C ARG A 117 2.42 -2.69 20.22
N GLN A 118 3.71 -2.38 20.12
CA GLN A 118 4.34 -1.24 20.81
C GLN A 118 4.91 -0.22 19.82
N GLU A 119 4.96 1.04 20.23
CA GLU A 119 5.64 2.09 19.48
C GLU A 119 7.15 1.78 19.40
N TRP A 120 7.77 2.07 18.26
CA TRP A 120 9.19 1.72 18.02
C TRP A 120 10.15 2.19 19.11
N ARG A 121 9.95 3.38 19.71
CA ARG A 121 10.80 3.92 20.78
C ARG A 121 10.64 3.20 22.11
N ALA A 122 9.51 2.54 22.33
CA ALA A 122 9.29 1.75 23.53
C ALA A 122 10.06 0.41 23.51
N LEU A 123 10.45 -0.06 22.32
CA LEU A 123 11.26 -1.26 22.17
C LEU A 123 12.70 -1.04 22.65
N SER A 124 13.24 -2.03 23.36
CA SER A 124 14.68 -2.12 23.64
C SER A 124 15.49 -2.32 22.35
N THR A 125 16.78 -2.03 22.39
CA THR A 125 17.67 -2.28 21.23
C THR A 125 17.69 -3.75 20.81
N THR A 126 17.59 -4.68 21.75
CA THR A 126 17.44 -6.12 21.46
C THR A 126 16.14 -6.40 20.71
N GLN A 127 15.01 -5.86 21.17
CA GLN A 127 13.72 -6.08 20.50
C GLN A 127 13.67 -5.45 19.10
N LYS A 128 14.31 -4.29 18.91
CA LYS A 128 14.47 -3.66 17.59
C LYS A 128 15.30 -4.55 16.67
N GLN A 129 16.41 -5.06 17.16
CA GLN A 129 17.28 -5.98 16.40
C GLN A 129 16.54 -7.26 16.01
N GLU A 130 15.81 -7.88 16.94
CA GLU A 130 15.00 -9.09 16.66
C GLU A 130 13.98 -8.86 15.55
N TYR A 131 13.31 -7.70 15.52
CA TYR A 131 12.39 -7.36 14.43
C TYR A 131 13.13 -7.19 13.11
N ILE A 132 14.21 -6.41 13.10
CA ILE A 132 15.04 -6.16 11.91
C ILE A 132 15.56 -7.48 11.32
N ASP A 133 16.07 -8.38 12.17
CA ASP A 133 16.60 -9.68 11.75
C ASP A 133 15.50 -10.57 11.15
N ALA A 134 14.29 -10.53 11.70
CA ALA A 134 13.15 -11.26 11.15
C ALA A 134 12.72 -10.73 9.78
N VAL A 135 12.71 -9.40 9.58
CA VAL A 135 12.45 -8.81 8.25
C VAL A 135 13.51 -9.25 7.24
N ARG A 136 14.80 -9.16 7.63
CA ARG A 136 15.91 -9.58 6.77
C ARG A 136 15.89 -11.08 6.46
N CYS A 137 15.39 -11.89 7.38
CA CYS A 137 15.14 -13.30 7.14
C CYS A 137 14.09 -13.51 6.03
N LEU A 138 12.96 -12.79 6.04
CA LEU A 138 11.98 -12.87 4.94
C LEU A 138 12.55 -12.36 3.61
N GLN A 139 13.44 -11.36 3.65
CA GLN A 139 14.17 -10.86 2.49
C GLN A 139 15.23 -11.84 1.94
N GLY A 140 15.64 -12.84 2.72
CA GLY A 140 16.56 -13.90 2.30
C GLY A 140 15.90 -15.24 1.99
N ALA A 141 14.71 -15.50 2.53
CA ALA A 141 13.96 -16.73 2.32
C ALA A 141 13.34 -16.77 0.92
N GLU A 142 13.33 -17.96 0.28
CA GLU A 142 12.75 -18.14 -1.04
C GLU A 142 11.24 -17.82 -1.07
N SER A 143 10.80 -17.17 -2.14
CA SER A 143 9.38 -16.97 -2.42
C SER A 143 8.63 -18.31 -2.37
N ARG A 144 7.43 -18.29 -1.77
CA ARG A 144 6.51 -19.44 -1.71
C ARG A 144 5.39 -19.35 -2.73
N THR A 145 5.33 -18.28 -3.51
CA THR A 145 4.18 -18.00 -4.36
C THR A 145 4.57 -18.14 -5.83
N ALA A 146 4.29 -19.33 -6.39
CA ALA A 146 4.57 -19.62 -7.80
C ALA A 146 3.77 -18.74 -8.79
N THR A 147 2.78 -18.00 -8.30
CA THR A 147 1.86 -17.17 -9.10
C THR A 147 2.34 -15.73 -9.28
N SER A 148 3.25 -15.25 -8.44
CA SER A 148 3.74 -13.88 -8.47
C SER A 148 5.00 -13.80 -9.32
N GLU A 149 4.81 -13.72 -10.64
CA GLU A 149 5.91 -13.67 -11.59
C GLU A 149 6.84 -12.48 -11.25
N GLY A 150 8.11 -12.77 -10.95
CA GLY A 150 9.11 -11.78 -10.54
C GLY A 150 9.40 -11.71 -9.03
N ALA A 151 8.54 -12.27 -8.17
CA ALA A 151 8.83 -12.41 -6.74
C ALA A 151 9.96 -13.44 -6.54
N LYS A 152 10.99 -13.07 -5.77
CA LYS A 152 12.13 -13.95 -5.49
C LYS A 152 12.18 -14.38 -4.03
N THR A 153 11.73 -13.51 -3.13
CA THR A 153 11.84 -13.72 -1.68
C THR A 153 10.47 -13.85 -1.02
N ARG A 154 10.43 -14.33 0.23
CA ARG A 154 9.20 -14.29 1.03
C ARG A 154 8.71 -12.86 1.25
N PHE A 155 9.62 -11.91 1.37
CA PHE A 155 9.27 -10.49 1.44
C PHE A 155 8.64 -10.01 0.12
N ASP A 156 9.14 -10.47 -1.03
CA ASP A 156 8.56 -10.16 -2.34
C ASP A 156 7.14 -10.74 -2.51
N ASP A 157 6.78 -11.83 -1.82
CA ASP A 157 5.42 -12.36 -1.87
C ASP A 157 4.41 -11.39 -1.26
N PHE A 158 4.75 -10.74 -0.15
CA PHE A 158 3.95 -9.68 0.46
C PHE A 158 3.88 -8.47 -0.47
N HIS A 159 5.03 -8.03 -0.97
CA HIS A 159 5.14 -6.93 -1.92
C HIS A 159 4.27 -7.16 -3.18
N SER A 160 4.36 -8.35 -3.80
CA SER A 160 3.56 -8.71 -4.98
C SER A 160 2.07 -8.73 -4.67
N ALA A 161 1.67 -9.30 -3.54
CA ALA A 161 0.25 -9.38 -3.19
C ALA A 161 -0.38 -7.99 -3.09
N HIS A 162 0.36 -7.02 -2.54
CA HIS A 162 -0.10 -5.64 -2.49
C HIS A 162 -0.13 -4.98 -3.87
N ILE A 163 0.92 -5.15 -4.70
CA ILE A 163 0.93 -4.67 -6.09
C ILE A 163 -0.30 -5.19 -6.86
N ASP A 164 -0.58 -6.48 -6.73
CA ASP A 164 -1.66 -7.16 -7.47
C ASP A 164 -3.06 -6.79 -6.95
N LEU A 165 -3.17 -6.28 -5.73
CA LEU A 165 -4.44 -5.94 -5.06
C LEU A 165 -4.64 -4.44 -4.85
N ALA A 166 -3.67 -3.58 -5.18
CA ALA A 166 -3.69 -2.16 -4.80
C ALA A 166 -4.98 -1.43 -5.22
N ASP A 167 -5.54 -1.76 -6.39
CA ASP A 167 -6.81 -1.18 -6.87
C ASP A 167 -8.07 -1.81 -6.25
N GLU A 168 -7.94 -3.00 -5.68
CA GLU A 168 -9.00 -3.72 -4.96
C GLU A 168 -9.00 -3.43 -3.45
N VAL A 169 -7.94 -2.81 -2.91
CA VAL A 169 -7.78 -2.63 -1.45
C VAL A 169 -7.56 -1.18 -1.02
N HIS A 170 -7.44 -0.24 -1.97
CA HIS A 170 -7.43 1.19 -1.69
C HIS A 170 -8.65 1.87 -2.30
N LEU A 171 -9.09 2.96 -1.66
CA LEU A 171 -10.21 3.79 -2.05
C LEU A 171 -11.55 3.05 -1.98
N VAL A 172 -11.61 2.02 -1.14
CA VAL A 172 -12.69 1.04 -1.01
C VAL A 172 -13.05 0.80 0.46
N GLY A 173 -14.23 0.23 0.73
CA GLY A 173 -14.72 0.00 2.09
C GLY A 173 -13.86 -0.96 2.91
N GLN A 174 -13.23 -1.94 2.26
CA GLN A 174 -12.37 -2.92 2.92
C GLN A 174 -10.94 -2.43 3.21
N PHE A 175 -10.57 -1.19 2.88
CA PHE A 175 -9.19 -0.68 2.97
C PHE A 175 -8.53 -0.94 4.34
N LEU A 176 -9.09 -0.42 5.43
CA LEU A 176 -8.51 -0.57 6.78
C LEU A 176 -8.49 -2.04 7.23
N VAL A 177 -9.56 -2.78 6.92
CA VAL A 177 -9.73 -4.17 7.34
C VAL A 177 -8.73 -5.08 6.62
N TRP A 178 -8.53 -4.85 5.32
CA TRP A 178 -7.56 -5.59 4.52
C TRP A 178 -6.14 -5.35 5.02
N HIS A 179 -5.76 -4.09 5.29
CA HIS A 179 -4.43 -3.76 5.80
C HIS A 179 -4.17 -4.33 7.20
N ARG A 180 -5.18 -4.36 8.08
CA ARG A 180 -5.10 -5.08 9.37
C ARG A 180 -4.80 -6.56 9.15
N PHE A 181 -5.51 -7.21 8.23
CA PHE A 181 -5.30 -8.63 7.94
C PHE A 181 -3.93 -8.87 7.30
N TYR A 182 -3.52 -8.01 6.38
CA TYR A 182 -2.21 -8.04 5.74
C TYR A 182 -1.07 -7.94 6.76
N LEU A 183 -1.17 -7.02 7.73
CA LEU A 183 -0.24 -6.93 8.86
C LEU A 183 -0.22 -8.21 9.71
N HIS A 184 -1.38 -8.81 9.97
CA HIS A 184 -1.47 -10.06 10.73
C HIS A 184 -0.77 -11.22 10.00
N LEU A 185 -0.94 -11.33 8.68
CA LEU A 185 -0.24 -12.33 7.86
C LEU A 185 1.27 -12.09 7.85
N TYR A 186 1.69 -10.82 7.74
CA TYR A 186 3.10 -10.44 7.79
C TYR A 186 3.75 -10.75 9.14
N GLU A 187 3.11 -10.34 10.23
CA GLU A 187 3.54 -10.68 11.60
C GLU A 187 3.58 -12.20 11.81
N THR A 188 2.60 -12.94 11.30
CA THR A 188 2.60 -14.40 11.35
C THR A 188 3.80 -14.99 10.62
N ALA A 189 4.15 -14.47 9.43
CA ALA A 189 5.33 -14.91 8.69
C ALA A 189 6.62 -14.62 9.46
N LEU A 190 6.80 -13.41 10.01
CA LEU A 190 7.96 -13.07 10.85
C LEU A 190 8.10 -14.06 12.01
N ARG A 191 7.01 -14.37 12.71
CA ARG A 191 7.03 -15.21 13.91
C ARG A 191 7.18 -16.70 13.61
N LYS A 192 6.50 -17.20 12.58
CA LYS A 192 6.45 -18.63 12.26
C LYS A 192 7.56 -19.08 11.32
N GLU A 193 8.04 -18.19 10.45
CA GLU A 193 9.06 -18.52 9.45
C GLU A 193 10.45 -18.04 9.85
N CYS A 194 10.53 -16.92 10.59
CA CYS A 194 11.79 -16.28 10.96
C CYS A 194 12.07 -16.24 12.48
N GLY A 195 11.25 -16.93 13.29
CA GLY A 195 11.48 -17.08 14.73
C GLY A 195 11.29 -15.80 15.55
N TYR A 196 10.63 -14.78 15.00
CA TYR A 196 10.35 -13.55 15.75
C TYR A 196 9.46 -13.82 16.97
N SER A 197 9.91 -13.42 18.16
CA SER A 197 9.17 -13.59 19.41
C SER A 197 8.31 -12.39 19.79
N GLY A 198 8.62 -11.21 19.24
CA GLY A 198 7.89 -9.98 19.50
C GLY A 198 6.56 -9.87 18.76
N SER A 199 6.05 -8.64 18.72
CA SER A 199 4.84 -8.24 18.00
C SER A 199 5.15 -7.15 16.98
N GLN A 200 4.31 -7.01 15.96
CA GLN A 200 4.42 -5.93 14.98
C GLN A 200 4.51 -4.55 15.68
N PRO A 201 5.65 -3.84 15.57
CA PRO A 201 5.76 -2.48 16.08
C PRO A 201 5.00 -1.50 15.18
N TYR A 202 4.68 -0.33 15.74
CA TYR A 202 4.10 0.78 14.99
C TYR A 202 4.96 2.04 15.08
N TRP A 203 4.80 2.90 14.08
CA TRP A 203 5.46 4.21 14.00
C TRP A 203 4.45 5.32 14.27
N ASP A 204 4.56 5.98 15.43
CA ASP A 204 3.76 7.18 15.71
C ASP A 204 4.42 8.42 15.09
N TRP A 205 4.06 8.71 13.83
CA TRP A 205 4.61 9.87 13.09
C TRP A 205 4.35 11.20 13.79
N THR A 206 3.32 11.30 14.65
CA THR A 206 2.98 12.56 15.30
C THR A 206 4.08 13.05 16.24
N LEU A 207 4.95 12.14 16.70
CA LEU A 207 6.12 12.43 17.52
C LEU A 207 7.29 13.00 16.72
N ASP A 208 7.27 12.87 15.39
CA ASP A 208 8.39 13.15 14.48
C ASP A 208 8.24 14.44 13.69
N VAL A 209 7.13 15.18 13.85
CA VAL A 209 6.80 16.33 12.98
C VAL A 209 6.81 17.68 13.68
N LYS A 210 7.29 17.74 14.93
CA LYS A 210 7.25 18.96 15.74
C LYS A 210 8.07 20.11 15.14
N ASP A 211 9.31 19.84 14.75
CA ASP A 211 10.25 20.83 14.20
C ASP A 211 10.52 20.55 12.71
N GLY A 212 9.48 20.16 11.97
CA GLY A 212 9.55 19.92 10.53
C GLY A 212 10.53 18.80 10.15
N LEU A 213 11.31 19.02 9.09
CA LEU A 213 12.26 18.03 8.56
C LEU A 213 13.32 17.61 9.57
N SER A 214 13.73 18.52 10.46
CA SER A 214 14.77 18.22 11.45
C SER A 214 14.32 17.18 12.46
N SER A 215 13.11 17.29 13.02
CA SER A 215 12.57 16.24 13.90
C SER A 215 12.33 14.95 13.12
N PHE A 216 11.83 15.06 11.89
CA PHE A 216 11.48 13.90 11.10
C PHE A 216 12.72 13.05 10.79
N ALA A 217 13.78 13.68 10.27
CA ALA A 217 15.04 13.02 9.96
C ALA A 217 15.77 12.51 11.22
N ALA A 218 15.51 13.08 12.39
CA ALA A 218 16.05 12.63 13.68
C ALA A 218 15.23 11.50 14.32
N SER A 219 14.16 11.02 13.69
CA SER A 219 13.37 9.91 14.20
C SER A 219 14.27 8.68 14.42
N PRO A 220 14.15 7.96 15.55
CA PRO A 220 14.83 6.69 15.76
C PRO A 220 14.37 5.58 14.79
N LEU A 221 13.31 5.82 14.00
CA LEU A 221 12.98 4.96 12.85
C LEU A 221 14.04 5.06 11.75
N PHE A 222 14.75 6.19 11.64
CA PHE A 222 15.77 6.42 10.63
C PHE A 222 17.20 6.21 11.15
N ASP A 223 17.34 5.60 12.34
CA ASP A 223 18.64 5.19 12.89
C ASP A 223 19.32 4.14 11.98
N SER A 224 20.64 4.24 11.84
CA SER A 224 21.43 3.41 10.92
C SER A 224 21.76 2.02 11.47
N THR A 225 21.44 1.73 12.73
CA THR A 225 21.69 0.43 13.37
C THR A 225 20.40 -0.22 13.84
N TYR A 226 19.63 0.49 14.66
CA TYR A 226 18.39 0.04 15.27
C TYR A 226 17.17 0.74 14.67
N GLY A 227 17.24 1.08 13.39
CA GLY A 227 16.17 1.67 12.61
C GLY A 227 16.14 1.09 11.19
N PHE A 228 15.60 1.86 10.27
CA PHE A 228 15.32 1.47 8.89
C PHE A 228 16.22 2.21 7.89
N GLY A 229 17.30 2.84 8.36
CA GLY A 229 18.15 3.73 7.57
C GLY A 229 17.53 5.11 7.33
N GLY A 230 18.35 6.06 6.92
CA GLY A 230 17.99 7.46 6.71
C GLY A 230 17.34 7.74 5.36
N ASN A 231 17.61 8.95 4.86
CA ASN A 231 17.15 9.43 3.56
C ASN A 231 17.93 8.78 2.40
N GLY A 232 17.43 8.95 1.18
CA GLY A 232 18.12 8.54 -0.04
C GLY A 232 19.36 9.37 -0.35
N ALA A 233 20.26 8.84 -1.18
CA ALA A 233 21.30 9.63 -1.85
C ALA A 233 20.67 10.79 -2.61
N ASN A 234 21.35 11.94 -2.61
CA ASN A 234 20.91 13.09 -3.38
C ASN A 234 21.04 12.81 -4.88
N ILE A 235 19.93 12.93 -5.61
CA ILE A 235 19.91 12.99 -7.06
C ILE A 235 19.71 14.45 -7.48
N PRO A 236 20.74 15.16 -7.97
CA PRO A 236 20.61 16.56 -8.37
C PRO A 236 19.51 16.76 -9.41
N GLY A 237 18.59 17.68 -9.14
CA GLY A 237 17.46 18.00 -10.03
C GLY A 237 16.30 17.01 -9.96
N TYR A 238 16.32 16.04 -9.04
CA TYR A 238 15.17 15.18 -8.79
C TYR A 238 14.02 15.99 -8.19
N ASN A 239 12.86 15.93 -8.83
CA ASN A 239 11.63 16.63 -8.45
C ASN A 239 10.46 15.67 -8.18
N GLY A 240 10.74 14.36 -8.07
CA GLY A 240 9.75 13.32 -7.79
C GLY A 240 8.57 13.33 -8.76
N PHE A 241 7.36 13.52 -8.23
CA PHE A 241 6.09 13.49 -8.98
C PHE A 241 5.78 14.79 -9.75
N PHE A 242 6.61 15.82 -9.63
CA PHE A 242 6.33 17.14 -10.22
C PHE A 242 7.05 17.31 -11.55
N ASN A 243 6.31 17.67 -12.60
CA ASN A 243 6.85 17.77 -13.96
C ASN A 243 7.80 18.97 -14.17
N ASN A 244 7.75 19.99 -13.31
CA ASN A 244 8.55 21.20 -13.45
C ASN A 244 8.95 21.78 -12.09
N ILE A 245 10.23 22.06 -11.93
CA ILE A 245 10.79 22.61 -10.68
C ILE A 245 10.45 24.10 -10.49
N SER A 246 10.06 24.80 -11.56
CA SER A 246 9.84 26.26 -11.58
C SER A 246 8.41 26.70 -11.26
N ASP A 247 7.44 25.78 -11.23
CA ASP A 247 6.05 26.05 -10.85
C ASP A 247 5.80 25.89 -9.33
N LEU A 248 6.88 25.82 -8.56
CA LEU A 248 6.85 25.39 -7.16
C LEU A 248 7.08 26.56 -6.20
N PRO A 249 6.34 26.65 -5.08
CA PRO A 249 6.53 27.70 -4.08
C PRO A 249 7.94 27.66 -3.43
N ASP A 250 8.44 28.81 -3.02
CA ASP A 250 9.78 29.01 -2.41
C ASP A 250 10.00 28.34 -1.02
N TRP A 251 9.05 27.55 -0.50
CA TRP A 251 9.20 26.84 0.78
C TRP A 251 9.34 25.31 0.62
N GLU A 252 10.41 24.79 1.25
CA GLU A 252 10.58 23.43 1.78
C GLU A 252 10.21 22.26 0.85
N TYR A 253 10.89 22.17 -0.29
CA TYR A 253 11.05 20.87 -0.94
C TYR A 253 11.86 19.90 -0.09
N GLY A 254 11.68 18.62 -0.39
CA GLY A 254 12.46 17.55 0.20
C GLY A 254 13.95 17.86 0.13
N GLY A 255 14.62 17.76 1.27
CA GLY A 255 16.07 17.90 1.35
C GLY A 255 16.77 16.95 0.37
N PRO A 256 18.11 17.04 0.23
CA PRO A 256 18.87 16.15 -0.63
C PRO A 256 18.41 14.68 -0.50
N GLY A 257 17.99 14.05 -1.60
CA GLY A 257 17.46 12.69 -1.62
C GLY A 257 17.01 12.23 -3.00
N GLY A 258 16.10 11.25 -3.06
CA GLY A 258 15.55 10.68 -4.30
C GLY A 258 16.22 9.39 -4.75
N GLY A 259 17.45 9.12 -4.30
CA GLY A 259 18.18 7.89 -4.59
C GLY A 259 18.02 6.81 -3.52
N CYS A 260 18.89 5.79 -3.60
CA CYS A 260 18.94 4.68 -2.65
C CYS A 260 19.18 5.18 -1.22
N ILE A 261 18.54 4.57 -0.22
CA ILE A 261 18.94 4.76 1.18
C ILE A 261 20.44 4.44 1.36
N GLN A 262 21.13 5.23 2.18
CA GLN A 262 22.60 5.20 2.25
C GLN A 262 23.15 4.36 3.40
N ASP A 263 22.33 4.07 4.40
CA ASP A 263 22.70 3.38 5.62
C ASP A 263 21.53 2.54 6.16
N GLY A 264 21.75 1.87 7.29
CA GLY A 264 20.73 1.04 7.90
C GLY A 264 20.78 -0.43 7.46
N PRO A 265 20.05 -1.30 8.18
CA PRO A 265 20.02 -2.74 7.92
C PRO A 265 19.50 -3.13 6.52
N PHE A 266 18.79 -2.22 5.86
CA PHE A 266 18.09 -2.47 4.60
C PHE A 266 18.76 -1.82 3.37
N ALA A 267 19.85 -1.06 3.53
CA ALA A 267 20.46 -0.33 2.40
C ALA A 267 21.02 -1.22 1.29
N SER A 268 21.37 -2.46 1.63
CA SER A 268 21.86 -3.46 0.66
C SER A 268 20.77 -4.35 0.08
N TYR A 269 19.50 -4.19 0.52
CA TYR A 269 18.41 -4.99 -0.01
C TYR A 269 18.08 -4.57 -1.44
N ASN A 270 17.97 -5.56 -2.32
CA ASN A 270 17.67 -5.37 -3.73
C ASN A 270 16.24 -5.86 -4.00
N LEU A 271 15.33 -4.92 -4.17
CA LEU A 271 13.95 -5.17 -4.53
C LEU A 271 13.88 -5.82 -5.90
N SER A 272 13.02 -6.82 -6.08
CA SER A 272 12.77 -7.46 -7.38
C SER A 272 11.53 -6.92 -8.09
N LEU A 273 10.67 -6.21 -7.35
CA LEU A 273 9.37 -5.70 -7.76
C LEU A 273 9.31 -4.22 -7.46
N GLY A 274 8.57 -3.47 -8.26
CA GLY A 274 8.54 -2.01 -8.24
C GLY A 274 9.56 -1.37 -9.18
N PRO A 275 9.55 -0.02 -9.26
CA PRO A 275 8.53 0.86 -8.68
C PRO A 275 7.17 0.68 -9.38
N GLY A 276 6.08 0.89 -8.67
CA GLY A 276 4.73 0.68 -9.19
C GLY A 276 4.46 -0.80 -9.45
N THR A 277 4.03 -1.12 -10.67
CA THR A 277 3.79 -2.51 -11.11
C THR A 277 4.98 -3.11 -11.87
N LEU A 278 6.11 -2.41 -11.90
CA LEU A 278 7.29 -2.84 -12.65
C LEU A 278 8.00 -4.01 -11.96
N ARG A 279 8.87 -4.66 -12.73
CA ARG A 279 9.72 -5.77 -12.25
C ARG A 279 11.16 -5.42 -12.52
N THR A 280 11.76 -4.70 -11.59
CA THR A 280 13.12 -4.20 -11.73
C THR A 280 13.93 -4.50 -10.49
N ASN A 281 15.21 -4.79 -10.69
CA ASN A 281 16.16 -4.88 -9.59
C ASN A 281 16.61 -3.47 -9.22
N HIS A 282 16.30 -3.03 -8.00
CA HIS A 282 16.67 -1.70 -7.52
C HIS A 282 16.79 -1.68 -5.99
N CYS A 283 17.43 -0.64 -5.48
CA CYS A 283 17.51 -0.36 -4.05
C CYS A 283 16.21 0.27 -3.54
N ILE A 284 15.98 0.23 -2.23
CA ILE A 284 14.96 1.06 -1.57
C ILE A 284 15.36 2.53 -1.73
N THR A 285 14.48 3.36 -2.31
CA THR A 285 14.70 4.79 -2.46
C THR A 285 13.90 5.58 -1.44
N ARG A 286 14.42 6.74 -1.00
CA ARG A 286 13.69 7.67 -0.11
C ARG A 286 13.97 9.12 -0.48
N TRP A 287 12.98 9.96 -0.19
CA TRP A 287 13.07 11.39 -0.36
C TRP A 287 12.18 12.11 0.64
N PHE A 288 12.74 12.42 1.81
CA PHE A 288 11.97 13.07 2.87
C PHE A 288 11.37 14.38 2.37
N THR A 289 10.04 14.49 2.39
CA THR A 289 9.29 15.58 1.76
C THR A 289 8.49 16.37 2.82
N PRO A 290 9.04 17.49 3.34
CA PRO A 290 8.49 18.24 4.47
C PRO A 290 7.05 18.73 4.27
N VAL A 291 6.65 19.00 3.03
CA VAL A 291 5.31 19.50 2.67
C VAL A 291 4.18 18.61 3.22
N TYR A 292 4.43 17.31 3.40
CA TYR A 292 3.45 16.34 3.89
C TYR A 292 3.47 16.18 5.41
N LEU A 293 4.48 16.68 6.13
CA LEU A 293 4.55 16.56 7.60
C LEU A 293 3.35 17.23 8.30
N LYS A 294 2.77 18.26 7.68
CA LYS A 294 1.57 18.96 8.18
C LYS A 294 0.30 18.08 8.18
N THR A 295 0.29 16.96 7.46
CA THR A 295 -0.88 16.06 7.37
C THR A 295 -0.84 14.93 8.41
N ILE A 296 0.30 14.72 9.08
CA ILE A 296 0.53 13.61 10.03
C ILE A 296 0.77 14.09 11.47
N THR A 297 0.17 15.22 11.85
CA THR A 297 0.27 15.80 13.19
C THR A 297 -0.80 15.25 14.14
N THR A 298 -0.59 15.39 15.46
CA THR A 298 -1.61 15.05 16.49
C THR A 298 -2.96 15.73 16.23
N LYS A 299 -2.94 16.97 15.72
CA LYS A 299 -4.17 17.70 15.34
C LYS A 299 -4.96 16.93 14.27
N ARG A 300 -4.28 16.45 13.22
CA ARG A 300 -4.91 15.70 12.13
C ARG A 300 -5.47 14.37 12.61
N VAL A 301 -4.73 13.65 13.45
CA VAL A 301 -5.23 12.41 14.07
C VAL A 301 -6.47 12.69 14.91
N THR A 302 -6.48 13.76 15.71
CA THR A 302 -7.65 14.14 16.54
C THR A 302 -8.88 14.49 15.70
N GLU A 303 -8.71 15.08 14.51
CA GLU A 303 -9.81 15.40 13.60
C GLU A 303 -10.56 14.15 13.13
N LEU A 304 -9.89 12.99 13.01
CA LEU A 304 -10.52 11.72 12.62
C LEU A 304 -11.58 11.24 13.63
N PHE A 305 -11.40 11.54 14.91
CA PHE A 305 -12.32 11.09 15.97
C PHE A 305 -13.67 11.81 15.97
N LYS A 306 -13.82 12.88 15.16
CA LYS A 306 -15.07 13.61 14.96
C LYS A 306 -16.07 12.88 14.07
N PHE A 307 -15.62 11.87 13.31
CA PHE A 307 -16.49 11.11 12.42
C PHE A 307 -17.21 10.00 13.19
N ASP A 308 -18.53 9.94 13.04
CA ASP A 308 -19.37 8.97 13.76
C ASP A 308 -19.58 7.63 13.03
N ASN A 309 -19.30 7.60 11.73
CA ASN A 309 -19.41 6.41 10.89
C ASN A 309 -18.06 6.04 10.25
N PHE A 310 -17.92 4.75 9.95
CA PHE A 310 -16.70 4.16 9.43
C PHE A 310 -16.24 4.78 8.11
N GLU A 311 -17.13 4.99 7.14
CA GLU A 311 -16.71 5.48 5.81
C GLU A 311 -16.24 6.92 5.83
N GLY A 312 -16.87 7.79 6.63
CA GLY A 312 -16.36 9.14 6.86
C GLY A 312 -14.97 9.13 7.50
N PHE A 313 -14.78 8.31 8.55
CA PHE A 313 -13.47 8.12 9.18
C PHE A 313 -12.42 7.59 8.20
N ARG A 314 -12.75 6.54 7.44
CA ARG A 314 -11.86 5.90 6.47
C ARG A 314 -11.44 6.87 5.38
N ILE A 315 -12.39 7.59 4.76
CA ILE A 315 -12.10 8.55 3.68
C ILE A 315 -11.16 9.65 4.17
N GLU A 316 -11.43 10.21 5.35
CA GLU A 316 -10.61 11.27 5.93
C GLU A 316 -9.23 10.77 6.38
N LEU A 317 -9.10 9.49 6.77
CA LEU A 317 -7.82 8.88 7.13
C LEU A 317 -6.98 8.54 5.88
N GLU A 318 -7.61 7.98 4.84
CA GLU A 318 -6.95 7.43 3.66
C GLU A 318 -6.43 8.50 2.70
N GLY A 319 -7.27 9.50 2.40
CA GLY A 319 -6.88 10.68 1.63
C GLY A 319 -7.13 10.61 0.12
N THR A 320 -6.15 11.10 -0.65
CA THR A 320 -6.30 11.34 -2.10
C THR A 320 -6.38 10.03 -2.89
N PRO A 321 -7.07 10.01 -4.04
CA PRO A 321 -7.83 11.10 -4.67
C PRO A 321 -9.30 11.22 -4.23
N ILE A 322 -9.76 10.46 -3.23
CA ILE A 322 -11.16 10.59 -2.75
C ILE A 322 -11.34 11.94 -2.04
N THR A 323 -10.32 12.42 -1.34
CA THR A 323 -10.29 13.77 -0.75
C THR A 323 -9.60 14.76 -1.68
N ARG A 324 -9.88 16.06 -1.50
CA ARG A 324 -9.20 17.16 -2.22
C ARG A 324 -7.70 17.27 -1.89
N HIS A 325 -7.31 16.85 -0.68
CA HIS A 325 -5.97 17.02 -0.13
C HIS A 325 -5.51 15.76 0.58
N SER A 326 -4.20 15.54 0.59
CA SER A 326 -3.60 14.45 1.34
C SER A 326 -3.90 14.54 2.83
N LYS A 327 -4.00 13.38 3.45
CA LYS A 327 -4.39 13.10 4.82
C LYS A 327 -3.29 12.29 5.52
N THR A 328 -3.65 11.54 6.55
CA THR A 328 -2.68 10.88 7.43
C THR A 328 -2.04 9.66 6.78
N HIS A 329 -2.78 8.86 6.02
CA HIS A 329 -2.23 7.67 5.34
C HIS A 329 -1.29 8.06 4.20
N ASP A 330 -1.81 8.69 3.14
CA ASP A 330 -1.01 9.10 1.99
C ASP A 330 0.09 10.11 2.38
N GLY A 331 -0.19 11.01 3.33
CA GLY A 331 0.80 11.96 3.82
C GLY A 331 2.00 11.34 4.50
N ALA A 332 1.85 10.25 5.26
CA ALA A 332 2.99 9.57 5.87
C ALA A 332 3.84 8.83 4.82
N HIS A 333 3.19 8.18 3.84
CA HIS A 333 3.87 7.60 2.68
C HIS A 333 4.67 8.67 1.94
N PHE A 334 4.05 9.80 1.61
CA PHE A 334 4.68 10.87 0.87
C PHE A 334 5.72 11.66 1.68
N ALA A 335 5.58 11.73 3.00
CA ALA A 335 6.58 12.36 3.87
C ALA A 335 7.92 11.63 3.83
N VAL A 336 7.92 10.31 3.70
CA VAL A 336 9.14 9.51 3.50
C VAL A 336 9.59 9.55 2.04
N GLY A 337 8.64 9.48 1.10
CA GLY A 337 8.89 9.50 -0.33
C GLY A 337 9.64 8.28 -0.86
N GLY A 338 10.00 8.28 -2.14
CA GLY A 338 10.65 7.13 -2.78
C GLY A 338 9.75 5.89 -2.81
N GLU A 339 10.28 4.74 -2.41
CA GLU A 339 9.60 3.44 -2.55
C GLU A 339 8.27 3.38 -1.79
N ILE A 340 8.27 3.78 -0.52
CA ILE A 340 7.05 3.78 0.31
C ILE A 340 6.00 4.80 -0.20
N GLY A 341 6.41 5.77 -1.02
CA GLY A 341 5.51 6.75 -1.63
C GLY A 341 4.70 6.20 -2.81
N ASP A 342 5.04 5.02 -3.34
CA ASP A 342 4.33 4.42 -4.46
C ASP A 342 3.10 3.63 -4.00
N ARG A 343 1.92 3.96 -4.55
CA ARG A 343 0.65 3.32 -4.15
C ARG A 343 0.65 1.80 -4.31
N TYR A 344 1.35 1.26 -5.31
CA TYR A 344 1.39 -0.18 -5.59
C TYR A 344 2.55 -0.85 -4.85
N SER A 345 3.75 -0.30 -4.97
CA SER A 345 4.98 -0.93 -4.49
C SER A 345 5.44 -0.48 -3.09
N SER A 346 4.65 0.33 -2.38
CA SER A 346 5.02 0.84 -1.05
C SER A 346 5.47 -0.21 -0.01
N PRO A 347 4.96 -1.46 0.03
CA PRO A 347 5.48 -2.48 0.95
C PRO A 347 6.90 -2.94 0.68
N GLY A 348 7.50 -2.53 -0.45
CA GLY A 348 8.91 -2.70 -0.75
C GLY A 348 9.83 -2.03 0.29
N ASP A 349 9.38 -0.93 0.91
CA ASP A 349 10.05 -0.34 2.07
C ASP A 349 9.50 -0.99 3.36
N PRO A 350 10.33 -1.63 4.20
CA PRO A 350 9.87 -2.23 5.45
C PRO A 350 9.22 -1.25 6.45
N LEU A 351 9.40 0.07 6.30
CA LEU A 351 8.66 1.07 7.08
C LEU A 351 7.15 1.05 6.83
N PHE A 352 6.69 0.52 5.68
CA PHE A 352 5.27 0.35 5.36
C PHE A 352 4.50 -0.33 6.48
N TYR A 353 5.05 -1.41 7.03
CA TYR A 353 4.37 -2.23 8.03
C TYR A 353 4.21 -1.48 9.36
N LEU A 354 5.16 -0.61 9.72
CA LEU A 354 5.09 0.21 10.94
C LEU A 354 4.12 1.38 10.76
N HIS A 355 4.09 1.97 9.57
CA HIS A 355 3.11 2.97 9.18
C HIS A 355 1.69 2.38 9.26
N HIS A 356 1.42 1.27 8.59
CA HIS A 356 0.09 0.65 8.60
C HIS A 356 -0.31 0.12 9.99
N ALA A 357 0.64 -0.35 10.80
CA ALA A 357 0.36 -0.71 12.20
C ALA A 357 -0.10 0.49 13.03
N ASN A 358 0.33 1.72 12.69
CA ASN A 358 -0.14 2.93 13.34
C ASN A 358 -1.52 3.38 12.83
N LEU A 359 -1.82 3.21 11.54
CA LEU A 359 -3.18 3.43 11.02
C LEU A 359 -4.17 2.47 11.66
N ASP A 360 -3.78 1.21 11.82
CA ASP A 360 -4.57 0.20 12.52
C ASP A 360 -4.82 0.55 13.99
N ARG A 361 -3.81 1.08 14.69
CA ARG A 361 -3.93 1.63 16.05
C ARG A 361 -4.95 2.78 16.11
N ILE A 362 -4.86 3.73 15.18
CA ILE A 362 -5.77 4.88 15.12
C ILE A 362 -7.21 4.42 14.88
N TRP A 363 -7.40 3.46 13.97
CA TRP A 363 -8.72 2.87 13.72
C TRP A 363 -9.26 2.12 14.93
N TRP A 364 -8.44 1.29 15.59
CA TRP A 364 -8.84 0.61 16.83
C TRP A 364 -9.27 1.61 17.92
N ASN A 365 -8.49 2.67 18.12
CA ASN A 365 -8.85 3.72 19.08
C ASN A 365 -10.19 4.39 18.71
N TRP A 366 -10.45 4.63 17.41
CA TRP A 366 -11.72 5.16 16.95
C TRP A 366 -12.89 4.20 17.23
N GLN A 367 -12.69 2.89 17.03
CA GLN A 367 -13.68 1.86 17.38
C GLN A 367 -14.00 1.90 18.88
N MET A 368 -12.96 2.04 19.72
CA MET A 368 -13.07 2.00 21.18
C MET A 368 -13.67 3.26 21.81
N VAL A 369 -13.79 4.38 21.08
CA VAL A 369 -14.55 5.55 21.58
C VAL A 369 -16.03 5.21 21.77
N LYS A 370 -16.62 4.41 20.87
CA LYS A 370 -18.03 4.02 20.95
C LYS A 370 -18.23 2.59 20.40
N PRO A 371 -17.73 1.55 21.10
CA PRO A 371 -17.66 0.20 20.56
C PRO A 371 -19.03 -0.38 20.20
N SER A 372 -20.09 0.01 20.92
CA SER A 372 -21.47 -0.40 20.67
C SER A 372 -21.98 -0.07 19.27
N THR A 373 -21.44 0.98 18.64
CA THR A 373 -21.82 1.37 17.27
C THR A 373 -20.68 1.28 16.28
N ARG A 374 -19.41 1.33 16.73
CA ARG A 374 -18.23 1.44 15.85
C ARG A 374 -17.44 0.14 15.68
N LEU A 375 -17.55 -0.82 16.60
CA LEU A 375 -16.71 -2.02 16.56
C LEU A 375 -16.91 -2.83 15.26
N TYR A 376 -18.16 -3.00 14.83
CA TYR A 376 -18.52 -3.70 13.60
C TYR A 376 -19.10 -2.76 12.53
N ASP A 377 -18.84 -1.46 12.64
CA ASP A 377 -19.27 -0.50 11.62
C ASP A 377 -18.40 -0.67 10.37
N ILE A 378 -19.05 -0.91 9.24
CA ILE A 378 -18.41 -1.12 7.95
C ILE A 378 -19.31 -0.59 6.83
N SER A 379 -18.75 0.20 5.94
CA SER A 379 -19.42 0.66 4.72
C SER A 379 -18.38 1.07 3.67
N GLY A 380 -18.86 1.45 2.48
CA GLY A 380 -18.03 1.80 1.34
C GLY A 380 -18.06 0.77 0.22
N ARG A 381 -17.61 1.20 -0.96
CA ARG A 381 -17.64 0.42 -2.20
C ARG A 381 -16.59 -0.69 -2.19
N SER A 382 -16.90 -1.83 -2.80
CA SER A 382 -15.97 -2.97 -2.95
C SER A 382 -14.86 -2.73 -3.98
N THR A 383 -15.09 -1.84 -4.94
CA THR A 383 -14.14 -1.46 -6.00
C THR A 383 -14.29 0.04 -6.29
N VAL A 384 -13.24 0.65 -6.84
CA VAL A 384 -13.27 2.05 -7.27
C VAL A 384 -14.23 2.24 -8.44
N ASP A 385 -14.07 1.41 -9.47
CA ASP A 385 -14.85 1.49 -10.70
C ASP A 385 -16.10 0.59 -10.64
N PRO A 386 -17.22 1.02 -11.27
CA PRO A 386 -18.40 0.19 -11.44
C PRO A 386 -18.12 -1.09 -12.28
N PRO A 387 -18.85 -2.19 -12.03
CA PRO A 387 -19.89 -2.34 -11.02
C PRO A 387 -19.29 -2.59 -9.63
N TYR A 388 -19.68 -1.77 -8.66
CA TYR A 388 -19.33 -1.97 -7.25
C TYR A 388 -20.57 -2.32 -6.42
N ARG A 389 -20.34 -3.01 -5.31
CA ARG A 389 -21.33 -3.21 -4.23
C ARG A 389 -20.79 -2.60 -2.95
N ASN A 390 -21.67 -2.31 -1.99
CA ASN A 390 -21.19 -1.99 -0.65
C ASN A 390 -20.63 -3.26 -0.01
N VAL A 391 -19.48 -3.15 0.66
CA VAL A 391 -18.96 -4.25 1.46
C VAL A 391 -19.88 -4.53 2.65
N THR A 392 -19.89 -5.78 3.07
CA THR A 392 -20.58 -6.21 4.28
C THR A 392 -19.59 -6.97 5.16
N LEU A 393 -19.98 -7.30 6.38
CA LEU A 393 -19.22 -8.17 7.27
C LEU A 393 -18.87 -9.55 6.65
N ASP A 394 -19.60 -10.00 5.63
CA ASP A 394 -19.39 -11.26 4.90
C ASP A 394 -18.51 -11.11 3.66
N PHE A 395 -18.04 -9.90 3.36
CA PHE A 395 -17.10 -9.69 2.27
C PHE A 395 -15.78 -10.42 2.59
N MET A 396 -15.36 -11.33 1.70
CA MET A 396 -14.11 -12.07 1.83
C MET A 396 -12.93 -11.20 1.42
N LEU A 397 -11.92 -11.09 2.28
CA LEU A 397 -10.72 -10.31 2.03
C LEU A 397 -9.76 -11.11 1.15
N PRO A 398 -9.41 -10.62 -0.05
CA PRO A 398 -8.49 -11.33 -0.92
C PRO A 398 -7.07 -11.31 -0.35
N THR A 399 -6.38 -12.44 -0.37
CA THR A 399 -5.00 -12.57 0.15
C THR A 399 -3.99 -12.96 -0.93
N LYS A 400 -4.48 -13.20 -2.16
CA LYS A 400 -3.77 -13.92 -3.22
C LYS A 400 -3.22 -15.25 -2.71
N SER A 401 -1.93 -15.30 -2.43
CA SER A 401 -1.16 -16.50 -2.08
C SER A 401 -0.56 -16.43 -0.68
N LEU A 402 -0.85 -15.38 0.10
CA LEU A 402 -0.29 -15.18 1.45
C LEU A 402 -0.96 -16.03 2.53
N GLY A 403 -2.19 -16.48 2.31
CA GLY A 403 -2.97 -17.23 3.29
C GLY A 403 -4.41 -17.44 2.82
N PRO A 404 -5.28 -18.09 3.63
CA PRO A 404 -6.70 -18.21 3.30
C PRO A 404 -7.40 -16.85 3.34
N GLU A 405 -8.41 -16.67 2.48
CA GLU A 405 -9.31 -15.51 2.57
C GLU A 405 -10.13 -15.59 3.86
N MET A 406 -10.36 -14.43 4.49
CA MET A 406 -11.15 -14.31 5.72
C MET A 406 -12.22 -13.23 5.55
N PRO A 407 -13.42 -13.40 6.13
CA PRO A 407 -14.46 -12.40 6.02
C PRO A 407 -14.14 -11.17 6.90
N ILE A 408 -14.63 -9.99 6.51
CA ILE A 408 -14.44 -8.74 7.27
C ILE A 408 -14.78 -8.90 8.76
N ARG A 409 -15.87 -9.60 9.10
CA ARG A 409 -16.30 -9.84 10.50
C ARG A 409 -15.18 -10.34 11.42
N ASP A 410 -14.30 -11.19 10.91
CA ASP A 410 -13.25 -11.82 11.70
C ASP A 410 -12.03 -10.90 11.89
N MET A 411 -12.01 -9.74 11.25
CA MET A 411 -10.93 -8.75 11.33
C MET A 411 -11.36 -7.46 12.07
N MET A 412 -12.62 -7.36 12.48
CA MET A 412 -13.15 -6.14 13.12
C MET A 412 -12.68 -5.98 14.57
N ASP A 413 -12.53 -7.08 15.31
CA ASP A 413 -12.16 -7.09 16.72
C ASP A 413 -10.75 -7.69 16.91
N ILE A 414 -9.78 -6.86 17.34
CA ILE A 414 -8.39 -7.30 17.52
C ILE A 414 -8.20 -8.25 18.71
N HIS A 415 -9.17 -8.32 19.62
CA HIS A 415 -9.16 -9.22 20.78
C HIS A 415 -9.76 -10.59 20.49
N ASN A 416 -10.14 -10.90 19.25
CA ASN A 416 -10.63 -12.22 18.90
C ASN A 416 -9.49 -13.27 18.83
N LYS A 417 -9.84 -14.55 18.67
CA LYS A 417 -8.86 -15.64 18.62
C LYS A 417 -7.98 -15.65 17.36
N VAL A 418 -8.39 -14.98 16.27
CA VAL A 418 -7.60 -14.90 15.04
C VAL A 418 -6.47 -13.91 15.23
N LEU A 419 -6.82 -12.67 15.58
CA LEU A 419 -5.89 -11.55 15.63
C LEU A 419 -5.08 -11.58 16.92
N CYS A 420 -5.74 -11.74 18.08
CA CYS A 420 -5.11 -11.93 19.38
C CYS A 420 -3.98 -10.92 19.70
N TYR A 421 -4.22 -9.63 19.49
CA TYR A 421 -3.27 -8.56 19.85
C TYR A 421 -3.99 -7.35 20.44
N ASP A 422 -3.21 -6.43 21.01
CA ASP A 422 -3.68 -5.14 21.48
C ASP A 422 -2.57 -4.10 21.34
N TYR A 423 -2.89 -2.82 21.48
CA TYR A 423 -1.90 -1.74 21.47
C TYR A 423 -1.48 -1.37 22.90
N ALA A 424 -0.21 -0.99 23.07
CA ALA A 424 0.37 -0.57 24.35
C ALA A 424 0.57 0.94 24.44
#